data_AF-A0A2P6VN95-F1
#
_entry.id   AF-A0A2P6VN95-F1
#
_cell.length_a   1.000
_cell.length_b   1.000
_cell.length_c   1.000
_cell.angle_alpha   90.00
_cell.angle_beta   90.00
_cell.angle_gamma   90.00
#
_symmetry.space_group_name_H-M   'P 1'
#
loop_
_entity.id
_entity.type
_entity.pdbx_description
1 polymer ?
#
loop_
_entity_poly.entity_id
_entity_poly.type
_entity_poly.pdbx_seq_one_letter_code
_entity_poly.pdbx_strand_id
1 'polypeptide(L)'
;MVDAVYDLKFSDDVEGSPYAREMVRLTGGEALASFEVELAAPAPKASWHHAAFHTVTAVVGAGVLGLPHSFSFLGWPAGLLLLTLLCGFSIYTSYLLAALHEAPNGERLNTYREMGEALLGRRGKTLVAVVQYTLMTGLCITYSVTAGQSMKGIASSECSGHDCQRGMAPWIVLFGGLQLLLSQAPDFHSLWWISLMGALMSCGYCGIAVTMSLLAVARDSVAPAARPEGQLSQADYVFGVFNALGGVAFTFGGQAVLPEIQATLARPPATVQTMMKGVAISYVIVILAYYGVAVSGYAAFGAAVSSDVLLNITKPAGVAAAAHVMVILHVAAAWQVFAMPIFDAAEAAVRRCLRVPPRALTLRLLLRSAYVAAVTLVACMLPFFGELMGLISSVGLMPITFILPPIMWIRARQPQGAELALCWTIAVSCAVVAALSFVGSARNIVVLAGGFGVF
;
A
#
# COMPACT_ATOMS: atom_id res chain seq x y z
N MET A 1 1.52 8.01 -48.00
CA MET A 1 1.47 9.40 -48.49
C MET A 1 0.01 9.81 -48.60
N VAL A 2 -0.61 10.05 -47.45
CA VAL A 2 -1.92 10.71 -47.31
C VAL A 2 -1.82 11.45 -45.98
N ASP A 3 -1.41 12.71 -46.04
CA ASP A 3 -1.45 13.65 -44.94
C ASP A 3 -2.85 14.25 -44.87
N ALA A 4 -3.52 14.09 -43.73
CA ALA A 4 -4.71 14.87 -43.37
C ALA A 4 -4.51 15.38 -41.94
N VAL A 5 -3.99 16.60 -41.88
CA VAL A 5 -3.88 17.42 -40.68
C VAL A 5 -5.29 17.78 -40.21
N TYR A 6 -5.69 17.31 -39.03
CA TYR A 6 -6.87 17.81 -38.33
C TYR A 6 -6.48 19.10 -37.60
N ASP A 7 -6.98 20.21 -38.12
CA ASP A 7 -6.95 21.53 -37.51
C ASP A 7 -8.08 21.60 -36.47
N LEU A 8 -7.76 21.33 -35.20
CA LEU A 8 -8.70 21.46 -34.08
C LEU A 8 -8.81 22.94 -33.70
N LYS A 9 -9.81 23.62 -34.27
CA LYS A 9 -10.32 24.89 -33.73
C LYS A 9 -10.78 24.67 -32.29
N PHE A 10 -10.15 25.36 -31.35
CA PHE A 10 -10.72 25.61 -30.03
C PHE A 10 -12.08 26.31 -30.23
N SER A 11 -13.11 25.84 -29.53
CA SER A 11 -14.43 26.48 -29.50
C SER A 11 -14.29 27.82 -28.78
N ASP A 12 -14.60 28.91 -29.47
CA ASP A 12 -14.60 30.30 -28.99
C ASP A 12 -15.73 30.59 -27.96
N ASP A 13 -16.43 29.58 -27.43
CA ASP A 13 -17.65 29.78 -26.64
C ASP A 13 -17.41 30.08 -25.14
N VAL A 14 -16.16 30.11 -24.66
CA VAL A 14 -15.84 30.43 -23.25
C VAL A 14 -15.48 31.91 -23.05
N GLU A 15 -15.01 32.61 -24.08
CA GLU A 15 -14.64 34.04 -23.99
C GLU A 15 -15.86 35.01 -23.93
N GLY A 16 -17.06 34.49 -24.19
CA GLY A 16 -18.29 35.28 -24.24
C GLY A 16 -19.03 35.45 -22.90
N SER A 17 -18.73 34.64 -21.89
CA SER A 17 -19.51 34.61 -20.65
C SER A 17 -19.33 35.90 -19.83
N PRO A 18 -20.42 36.57 -19.40
CA PRO A 18 -20.35 37.72 -18.47
C PRO A 18 -19.55 37.39 -17.20
N TYR A 19 -19.59 36.13 -16.77
CA TYR A 19 -18.89 35.63 -15.58
C TYR A 19 -17.37 35.52 -15.78
N ALA A 20 -16.94 35.14 -16.99
CA ALA A 20 -15.52 35.06 -17.35
C ALA A 20 -14.90 36.46 -17.43
N ARG A 21 -15.64 37.44 -17.98
CA ARG A 21 -15.20 38.84 -18.04
C ARG A 21 -15.09 39.48 -16.65
N GLU A 22 -16.00 39.16 -15.72
CA GLU A 22 -15.95 39.64 -14.33
C GLU A 22 -14.71 39.08 -13.60
N MET A 23 -14.41 37.78 -13.77
CA MET A 23 -13.23 37.12 -13.19
C MET A 23 -11.90 37.68 -13.72
N VAL A 24 -11.79 37.91 -15.04
CA VAL A 24 -10.61 38.54 -15.67
C VAL A 24 -10.39 39.96 -15.14
N ARG A 25 -11.48 40.70 -14.90
CA ARG A 25 -11.43 42.07 -14.35
C ARG A 25 -10.99 42.11 -12.88
N LEU A 26 -11.35 41.09 -12.10
CA LEU A 26 -11.06 41.01 -10.66
C LEU A 26 -9.66 40.47 -10.35
N THR A 27 -9.10 39.62 -11.22
CA THR A 27 -7.82 38.95 -10.95
C THR A 27 -6.64 39.53 -11.73
N GLY A 28 -6.88 40.31 -12.78
CA GLY A 28 -5.84 40.76 -13.71
C GLY A 28 -5.40 39.59 -14.60
N GLY A 29 -5.38 39.80 -15.92
CA GLY A 29 -5.13 38.73 -16.89
C GLY A 29 -3.82 37.96 -16.68
N GLU A 30 -2.81 38.57 -16.06
CA GLU A 30 -1.55 37.91 -15.70
C GLU A 30 -1.70 36.90 -14.56
N ALA A 31 -2.57 37.14 -13.58
CA ALA A 31 -2.80 36.20 -12.48
C ALA A 31 -3.59 34.97 -12.95
N LEU A 32 -4.55 35.15 -13.86
CA LEU A 32 -5.31 34.07 -14.49
C LEU A 32 -4.41 33.21 -15.39
N ALA A 33 -3.54 33.83 -16.19
CA ALA A 33 -2.53 33.13 -16.97
C ALA A 33 -1.51 32.41 -16.09
N SER A 34 -1.04 33.02 -14.98
CA SER A 34 -0.18 32.32 -14.01
C SER A 34 -0.92 31.18 -13.31
N PHE A 35 -2.22 31.33 -13.04
CA PHE A 35 -3.05 30.30 -12.40
C PHE A 35 -3.29 29.13 -13.37
N GLU A 36 -3.55 29.37 -14.65
CA GLU A 36 -3.67 28.32 -15.67
C GLU A 36 -2.34 27.63 -15.97
N VAL A 37 -1.23 28.38 -16.05
CA VAL A 37 0.12 27.84 -16.24
C VAL A 37 0.60 27.04 -15.02
N GLU A 38 0.15 27.41 -13.82
CA GLU A 38 0.52 26.75 -12.55
C GLU A 38 -0.44 25.61 -12.16
N LEU A 39 -1.66 25.55 -12.73
CA LEU A 39 -2.58 24.41 -12.64
C LEU A 39 -2.38 23.35 -13.73
N ALA A 40 -1.67 23.67 -14.82
CA ALA A 40 -1.27 22.69 -15.80
C ALA A 40 -0.23 21.76 -15.17
N ALA A 41 -0.69 20.71 -14.48
CA ALA A 41 0.17 19.62 -14.05
C ALA A 41 1.03 19.20 -15.25
N PRO A 42 2.38 19.10 -15.08
CA PRO A 42 3.27 18.78 -16.18
C PRO A 42 2.80 17.51 -16.88
N ALA A 43 2.85 17.55 -18.22
CA ALA A 43 2.33 16.48 -19.05
C ALA A 43 2.86 15.10 -18.58
N PRO A 44 2.00 14.05 -18.52
CA PRO A 44 2.42 12.70 -18.16
C PRO A 44 3.59 12.24 -19.04
N LYS A 45 4.71 11.85 -18.40
CA LYS A 45 5.96 11.44 -19.09
C LYS A 45 6.46 10.05 -18.67
N ALA A 46 5.82 9.41 -17.69
CA ALA A 46 6.30 8.14 -17.16
C ALA A 46 6.10 6.99 -18.17
N SER A 47 6.97 6.00 -18.09
CA SER A 47 6.95 4.81 -18.94
C SER A 47 6.68 3.54 -18.12
N TRP A 48 6.54 2.38 -18.78
CA TRP A 48 6.16 1.11 -18.12
C TRP A 48 7.09 0.71 -16.97
N HIS A 49 8.39 1.04 -17.01
CA HIS A 49 9.33 0.69 -15.93
C HIS A 49 9.14 1.57 -14.69
N HIS A 50 8.74 2.83 -14.87
CA HIS A 50 8.35 3.68 -13.75
C HIS A 50 7.13 3.09 -13.03
N ALA A 51 6.10 2.70 -13.80
CA ALA A 51 4.94 2.00 -13.26
C ALA A 51 5.33 0.69 -12.55
N ALA A 52 6.30 -0.07 -13.10
CA ALA A 52 6.79 -1.28 -12.45
C ALA A 52 7.46 -0.98 -11.09
N PHE A 53 8.38 -0.01 -11.02
CA PHE A 53 9.05 0.31 -9.75
C PHE A 53 8.08 0.85 -8.69
N HIS A 54 7.12 1.69 -9.09
CA HIS A 54 6.05 2.13 -8.19
C HIS A 54 5.18 0.96 -7.73
N THR A 55 4.80 0.06 -8.64
CA THR A 55 3.97 -1.12 -8.31
C THR A 55 4.71 -2.07 -7.37
N VAL A 56 5.98 -2.40 -7.63
CA VAL A 56 6.79 -3.24 -6.74
C VAL A 56 6.91 -2.59 -5.36
N THR A 57 7.20 -1.28 -5.28
CA THR A 57 7.31 -0.59 -4.00
C THR A 57 5.99 -0.56 -3.22
N ALA A 58 4.88 -0.38 -3.92
CA ALA A 58 3.55 -0.32 -3.30
C ALA A 58 3.04 -1.70 -2.86
N VAL A 59 3.39 -2.76 -3.60
CA VAL A 59 2.92 -4.13 -3.33
C VAL A 59 3.88 -4.87 -2.40
N VAL A 60 5.17 -4.95 -2.73
CA VAL A 60 6.20 -5.63 -1.93
C VAL A 60 6.59 -4.79 -0.73
N GLY A 61 5.66 -4.68 0.23
CA GLY A 61 5.80 -3.97 1.49
C GLY A 61 6.06 -4.88 2.68
N ALA A 62 5.78 -4.36 3.88
CA ALA A 62 5.91 -5.09 5.14
C ALA A 62 5.16 -6.43 5.17
N GLY A 63 4.06 -6.58 4.43
CA GLY A 63 3.24 -7.81 4.45
C GLY A 63 3.99 -9.09 4.11
N VAL A 64 5.00 -9.04 3.23
CA VAL A 64 5.77 -10.24 2.86
C VAL A 64 6.51 -10.84 4.06
N LEU A 65 6.92 -10.00 5.03
CA LEU A 65 7.64 -10.42 6.23
C LEU A 65 6.78 -11.28 7.16
N GLY A 66 5.46 -11.10 7.11
CA GLY A 66 4.49 -11.85 7.92
C GLY A 66 3.81 -13.02 7.21
N LEU A 67 4.16 -13.31 5.95
CA LEU A 67 3.61 -14.46 5.22
C LEU A 67 3.94 -15.81 5.90
N PRO A 68 5.19 -16.08 6.34
CA PRO A 68 5.50 -17.31 7.07
C PRO A 68 4.65 -17.49 8.32
N HIS A 69 4.42 -16.41 9.05
CA HIS A 69 3.57 -16.41 10.25
C HIS A 69 2.13 -16.73 9.94
N SER A 70 1.57 -16.15 8.87
CA SER A 70 0.22 -16.50 8.41
C SER A 70 0.14 -17.99 8.02
N PHE A 71 1.18 -18.52 7.39
CA PHE A 71 1.27 -19.94 7.05
C PHE A 71 1.37 -20.85 8.28
N SER A 72 1.91 -20.37 9.40
CA SER A 72 1.93 -21.15 10.64
C SER A 72 0.54 -21.47 11.17
N PHE A 73 -0.43 -20.56 11.00
CA PHE A 73 -1.83 -20.80 11.35
C PHE A 73 -2.59 -21.55 10.26
N LEU A 74 -2.40 -21.19 8.99
CA LEU A 74 -3.15 -21.80 7.88
C LEU A 74 -2.62 -23.19 7.49
N GLY A 75 -1.35 -23.46 7.76
CA GLY A 75 -0.57 -24.57 7.20
C GLY A 75 -0.38 -24.53 5.69
N TRP A 76 0.30 -25.55 5.17
CA TRP A 76 0.73 -25.60 3.77
C TRP A 76 -0.40 -25.50 2.74
N PRO A 77 -1.44 -26.36 2.76
CA PRO A 77 -2.39 -26.39 1.65
C PRO A 77 -3.25 -25.13 1.61
N ALA A 78 -3.77 -24.69 2.76
CA ALA A 78 -4.62 -23.51 2.84
C ALA A 78 -3.81 -22.21 2.63
N GLY A 79 -2.59 -22.12 3.16
CA GLY A 79 -1.71 -20.98 2.95
C GLY A 79 -1.35 -20.78 1.47
N LEU A 80 -0.92 -21.86 0.79
CA LEU A 80 -0.59 -21.83 -0.64
C LEU A 80 -1.81 -21.53 -1.50
N LEU A 81 -2.95 -22.16 -1.21
CA LEU A 81 -4.20 -21.92 -1.94
C LEU A 81 -4.64 -20.46 -1.82
N LEU A 82 -4.67 -19.92 -0.59
CA LEU A 82 -5.09 -18.55 -0.34
C LEU A 82 -4.16 -17.54 -1.02
N LEU A 83 -2.84 -17.72 -0.87
CA LEU A 83 -1.85 -16.85 -1.51
C LEU A 83 -2.00 -16.86 -3.04
N THR A 84 -2.24 -18.04 -3.63
CA THR A 84 -2.42 -18.20 -5.08
C THR A 84 -3.71 -17.55 -5.57
N LEU A 85 -4.83 -17.78 -4.87
CA LEU A 85 -6.12 -17.19 -5.23
C LEU A 85 -6.06 -15.66 -5.15
N LEU A 86 -5.55 -15.12 -4.05
CA LEU A 86 -5.43 -13.67 -3.87
C LEU A 86 -4.45 -13.06 -4.87
N CYS A 87 -3.34 -13.72 -5.19
CA CYS A 87 -2.44 -13.26 -6.25
C CYS A 87 -3.16 -13.17 -7.61
N GLY A 88 -3.90 -14.21 -8.00
CA GLY A 88 -4.68 -14.21 -9.23
C GLY A 88 -5.75 -13.12 -9.26
N PHE A 89 -6.51 -12.97 -8.16
CA PHE A 89 -7.50 -11.91 -8.02
C PHE A 89 -6.87 -10.52 -8.07
N SER A 90 -5.68 -10.35 -7.49
CA SER A 90 -4.94 -9.10 -7.43
C SER A 90 -4.48 -8.66 -8.84
N ILE A 91 -4.00 -9.59 -9.66
CA ILE A 91 -3.67 -9.34 -11.08
C ILE A 91 -4.93 -8.95 -11.86
N TYR A 92 -6.02 -9.72 -11.71
CA TYR A 92 -7.27 -9.47 -12.42
C TYR A 92 -7.87 -8.11 -12.06
N THR A 93 -7.95 -7.77 -10.78
CA THR A 93 -8.46 -6.47 -10.31
C THR A 93 -7.57 -5.30 -10.70
N SER A 94 -6.25 -5.50 -10.80
CA SER A 94 -5.33 -4.50 -11.40
C SER A 94 -5.68 -4.22 -12.86
N TYR A 95 -6.00 -5.26 -13.64
CA TYR A 95 -6.50 -5.09 -15.01
C TYR A 95 -7.84 -4.35 -15.05
N LEU A 96 -8.80 -4.69 -14.17
CA LEU A 96 -10.09 -4.01 -14.11
C LEU A 96 -9.93 -2.51 -13.88
N LEU A 97 -9.13 -2.12 -12.87
CA LEU A 97 -8.84 -0.72 -12.59
C LEU A 97 -8.14 -0.04 -13.76
N ALA A 98 -7.14 -0.70 -14.36
CA ALA A 98 -6.40 -0.11 -15.47
C ALA A 98 -7.29 0.14 -16.69
N ALA A 99 -8.21 -0.77 -16.98
CA ALA A 99 -9.17 -0.67 -18.08
C ALA A 99 -10.33 0.30 -17.81
N LEU A 100 -10.54 0.70 -16.55
CA LEU A 100 -11.52 1.71 -16.14
C LEU A 100 -10.91 3.12 -15.99
N HIS A 101 -9.60 3.28 -16.17
CA HIS A 101 -8.91 4.57 -16.08
C HIS A 101 -9.40 5.60 -17.11
N GLU A 102 -9.97 5.14 -18.23
CA GLU A 102 -10.43 6.00 -19.32
C GLU A 102 -11.95 5.83 -19.46
N ALA A 103 -12.67 6.94 -19.28
CA ALA A 103 -14.11 6.97 -19.49
C ALA A 103 -14.45 6.87 -20.99
N PRO A 104 -15.70 6.51 -21.36
CA PRO A 104 -16.09 6.34 -22.77
C PRO A 104 -15.92 7.59 -23.64
N ASN A 105 -15.93 8.79 -23.02
CA ASN A 105 -15.68 10.08 -23.66
C ASN A 105 -14.18 10.40 -23.84
N GLY A 106 -13.27 9.51 -23.42
CA GLY A 106 -11.81 9.67 -23.49
C GLY A 106 -11.19 10.40 -22.30
N GLU A 107 -12.00 10.86 -21.33
CA GLU A 107 -11.52 11.52 -20.11
C GLU A 107 -10.77 10.54 -19.20
N ARG A 108 -9.66 10.99 -18.60
CA ARG A 108 -8.87 10.18 -17.67
C ARG A 108 -9.40 10.35 -16.24
N LEU A 109 -9.77 9.24 -15.62
CA LEU A 109 -10.12 9.15 -14.20
C LEU A 109 -8.82 8.88 -13.43
N ASN A 110 -8.11 9.95 -13.10
CA ASN A 110 -6.72 9.91 -12.61
C ASN A 110 -6.61 9.46 -11.16
N THR A 111 -7.71 9.48 -10.40
CA THR A 111 -7.73 8.99 -9.02
C THR A 111 -8.79 7.91 -8.85
N TYR A 112 -8.59 7.01 -7.88
CA TYR A 112 -9.60 5.99 -7.57
C TYR A 112 -10.96 6.64 -7.25
N ARG A 113 -10.95 7.77 -6.54
CA ARG A 113 -12.15 8.54 -6.18
C ARG A 113 -12.93 9.06 -7.38
N GLU A 114 -12.25 9.54 -8.43
CA GLU A 114 -12.90 9.96 -9.68
C GLU A 114 -13.57 8.78 -10.36
N MET A 115 -12.90 7.62 -10.36
CA MET A 115 -13.47 6.36 -10.85
C MET A 115 -14.74 5.96 -10.07
N GLY A 116 -14.69 6.06 -8.74
CA GLY A 116 -15.84 5.83 -7.87
C GLY A 116 -16.98 6.83 -8.10
N GLU A 117 -16.68 8.10 -8.37
CA GLU A 117 -17.69 9.11 -8.70
C GLU A 117 -18.37 8.82 -10.04
N ALA A 118 -17.58 8.55 -11.08
CA ALA A 118 -18.06 8.31 -12.43
C ALA A 118 -18.96 7.07 -12.51
N LEU A 119 -18.62 6.00 -11.77
CA LEU A 119 -19.28 4.70 -11.89
C LEU A 119 -20.36 4.44 -10.82
N LEU A 120 -20.18 4.99 -9.61
CA LEU A 120 -21.04 4.73 -8.45
C LEU A 120 -21.68 6.03 -7.89
N GLY A 121 -21.45 7.18 -8.52
CA GLY A 121 -21.97 8.48 -8.13
C GLY A 121 -21.30 9.08 -6.88
N ARG A 122 -21.87 10.18 -6.36
CA ARG A 122 -21.30 10.92 -5.21
C ARG A 122 -21.12 10.07 -3.94
N ARG A 123 -22.03 9.12 -3.71
CA ARG A 123 -21.91 8.18 -2.58
C ARG A 123 -20.73 7.24 -2.78
N GLY A 124 -20.54 6.74 -4.01
CA GLY A 124 -19.37 5.96 -4.39
C GLY A 124 -18.06 6.69 -4.19
N LYS A 125 -17.97 7.96 -4.62
CA LYS A 125 -16.80 8.83 -4.36
C LYS A 125 -16.46 8.90 -2.87
N THR A 126 -17.47 9.09 -2.03
CA THR A 126 -17.30 9.22 -0.58
C THR A 126 -16.85 7.90 0.04
N LEU A 127 -17.46 6.78 -0.36
CA LEU A 127 -17.08 5.44 0.07
C LEU A 127 -15.62 5.14 -0.29
N VAL A 128 -15.25 5.31 -1.56
CA VAL A 128 -13.87 5.10 -2.03
C VAL A 128 -12.90 5.96 -1.24
N ALA A 129 -13.21 7.25 -1.05
CA ALA A 129 -12.32 8.16 -0.31
C ALA A 129 -12.09 7.69 1.14
N VAL A 130 -13.16 7.36 1.87
CA VAL A 130 -13.06 6.93 3.27
C VAL A 130 -12.23 5.66 3.37
N VAL A 131 -12.51 4.65 2.54
CA VAL A 131 -11.82 3.36 2.61
C VAL A 131 -10.37 3.48 2.12
N GLN A 132 -10.13 4.19 1.00
CA GLN A 132 -8.79 4.38 0.42
C GLN A 132 -7.87 5.12 1.40
N TYR A 133 -8.33 6.22 2.01
CA TYR A 133 -7.52 6.95 2.98
C TYR A 133 -7.35 6.19 4.31
N THR A 134 -8.34 5.41 4.73
CA THR A 134 -8.19 4.50 5.88
C THR A 134 -7.10 3.45 5.60
N LEU A 135 -7.09 2.84 4.41
CA LEU A 135 -6.05 1.91 3.99
C LEU A 135 -4.67 2.57 3.97
N MET A 136 -4.54 3.70 3.29
CA MET A 136 -3.27 4.44 3.18
C MET A 136 -2.70 4.84 4.55
N THR A 137 -3.58 5.32 5.45
CA THR A 137 -3.19 5.65 6.83
C THR A 137 -2.77 4.40 7.60
N GLY A 138 -3.52 3.30 7.46
CA GLY A 138 -3.18 2.00 8.03
C GLY A 138 -1.80 1.50 7.56
N LEU A 139 -1.51 1.57 6.27
CA LEU A 139 -0.21 1.20 5.71
C LEU A 139 0.91 2.06 6.31
N CYS A 140 0.69 3.37 6.46
CA CYS A 140 1.64 4.28 7.12
C CYS A 140 1.89 3.89 8.59
N ILE A 141 0.87 3.46 9.33
CA ILE A 141 0.99 2.96 10.70
C ILE A 141 1.81 1.67 10.72
N THR A 142 1.46 0.67 9.89
CA THR A 142 2.18 -0.61 9.81
C THR A 142 3.64 -0.40 9.46
N TYR A 143 3.95 0.44 8.47
CA TYR A 143 5.34 0.76 8.09
C TYR A 143 6.12 1.42 9.22
N SER A 144 5.47 2.25 10.04
CA SER A 144 6.10 2.85 11.22
C SER A 144 6.43 1.79 12.27
N VAL A 145 5.53 0.82 12.49
CA VAL A 145 5.78 -0.34 13.38
C VAL A 145 6.89 -1.23 12.84
N THR A 146 6.87 -1.56 11.54
CA THR A 146 7.89 -2.39 10.88
C THR A 146 9.28 -1.74 10.94
N ALA A 147 9.37 -0.42 10.74
CA ALA A 147 10.63 0.30 10.89
C ALA A 147 11.12 0.27 12.35
N GLY A 148 10.21 0.46 13.31
CA GLY A 148 10.51 0.35 14.74
C GLY A 148 11.05 -1.04 15.11
N GLN A 149 10.39 -2.10 14.62
CA GLN A 149 10.82 -3.49 14.80
C GLN A 149 12.21 -3.73 14.21
N SER A 150 12.48 -3.23 13.01
CA SER A 150 13.78 -3.39 12.36
C SER A 150 14.91 -2.65 13.07
N MET A 151 14.67 -1.42 13.51
CA MET A 151 15.67 -0.67 14.30
C MET A 151 15.94 -1.33 15.66
N LYS A 152 14.88 -1.80 16.34
CA LYS A 152 15.02 -2.58 17.57
C LYS A 152 15.79 -3.88 17.33
N GLY A 153 15.53 -4.58 16.22
CA GLY A 153 16.23 -5.78 15.81
C GLY A 153 17.74 -5.55 15.71
N ILE A 154 18.16 -4.51 14.99
CA ILE A 154 19.57 -4.10 14.90
C ILE A 154 20.14 -3.82 16.29
N ALA A 155 19.50 -2.96 17.08
CA ALA A 155 20.02 -2.55 18.39
C ALA A 155 20.13 -3.71 19.37
N SER A 156 19.20 -4.67 19.31
CA SER A 156 19.21 -5.86 20.16
C SER A 156 20.30 -6.86 19.77
N SER A 157 20.76 -6.86 18.52
CA SER A 157 21.80 -7.78 18.05
C SER A 157 23.20 -7.47 18.60
N GLU A 158 23.45 -6.22 19.00
CA GLU A 158 24.74 -5.73 19.51
C GLU A 158 24.76 -5.52 21.03
N CYS A 159 23.60 -5.62 21.68
CA CYS A 159 23.46 -5.26 23.09
C CYS A 159 23.55 -6.49 24.01
N SER A 160 24.45 -6.41 25.01
CA SER A 160 24.50 -7.32 26.15
C SER A 160 24.29 -6.52 27.43
N GLY A 161 23.24 -6.83 28.21
CA GLY A 161 22.91 -6.15 29.48
C GLY A 161 21.47 -5.64 29.60
N HIS A 162 21.17 -4.95 30.71
CA HIS A 162 19.82 -4.47 31.06
C HIS A 162 19.25 -3.36 30.15
N ASP A 163 20.10 -2.61 29.44
CA ASP A 163 19.69 -1.55 28.51
C ASP A 163 19.04 -2.07 27.20
N CYS A 164 19.07 -3.38 26.97
CA CYS A 164 18.44 -4.03 25.80
C CYS A 164 16.90 -4.10 25.88
N GLN A 165 16.31 -3.68 27.02
CA GLN A 165 14.89 -3.82 27.33
C GLN A 165 14.00 -2.65 26.86
N ARG A 166 14.49 -1.71 26.03
CA ARG A 166 13.65 -0.60 25.55
C ARG A 166 12.42 -1.11 24.77
N GLY A 167 11.26 -0.54 25.07
CA GLY A 167 10.01 -0.78 24.37
C GLY A 167 10.07 -0.43 22.87
N MET A 168 9.00 -0.68 22.13
CA MET A 168 8.95 -0.40 20.69
C MET A 168 8.84 1.11 20.39
N ALA A 169 8.17 1.87 21.27
CA ALA A 169 7.80 3.26 21.04
C ALA A 169 8.98 4.19 20.69
N PRO A 170 10.15 4.16 21.38
CA PRO A 170 11.28 5.03 21.01
C PRO A 170 11.77 4.84 19.57
N TRP A 171 11.76 3.59 19.08
CA TRP A 171 12.16 3.27 17.72
C TRP A 171 11.12 3.76 16.70
N ILE A 172 9.82 3.60 17.01
CA ILE A 172 8.74 4.14 16.17
C ILE A 172 8.81 5.67 16.11
N VAL A 173 9.06 6.34 17.24
CA VAL A 173 9.23 7.80 17.31
C VAL A 173 10.43 8.27 16.49
N LEU A 174 11.55 7.54 16.53
CA LEU A 174 12.72 7.84 15.70
C LEU A 174 12.38 7.79 14.20
N PHE A 175 11.63 6.78 13.76
CA PHE A 175 11.14 6.72 12.39
C PHE A 175 10.14 7.85 12.08
N GLY A 176 9.26 8.18 13.02
CA GLY A 176 8.35 9.32 12.91
C GLY A 176 9.09 10.65 12.71
N GLY A 177 10.22 10.85 13.38
CA GLY A 177 11.11 11.99 13.15
C GLY A 177 11.69 12.03 11.74
N LEU A 178 12.12 10.88 11.19
CA LEU A 178 12.54 10.77 9.79
C LEU A 178 11.39 11.11 8.83
N GLN A 179 10.20 10.55 9.05
CA GLN A 179 9.02 10.82 8.20
C GLN A 179 8.59 12.28 8.28
N LEU A 180 8.72 12.91 9.45
CA LEU A 180 8.41 14.33 9.61
C LEU A 180 9.27 15.18 8.66
N LEU A 181 10.57 14.89 8.58
CA LEU A 181 11.50 15.56 7.66
C LEU A 181 11.17 15.27 6.20
N LEU A 182 11.00 13.99 5.84
CA LEU A 182 10.73 13.58 4.46
C LEU A 182 9.40 14.14 3.94
N SER A 183 8.37 14.19 4.78
CA SER A 183 7.04 14.72 4.41
C SER A 183 7.02 16.23 4.19
N GLN A 184 8.05 16.97 4.64
CA GLN A 184 8.18 18.40 4.33
C GLN A 184 8.83 18.67 2.97
N ALA A 185 9.13 17.67 2.14
CA ALA A 185 9.54 17.92 0.76
C ALA A 185 8.33 18.46 -0.05
N PRO A 186 8.48 19.60 -0.76
CA PRO A 186 7.38 20.27 -1.46
C PRO A 186 6.93 19.56 -2.72
N ASP A 187 7.86 18.88 -3.40
CA ASP A 187 7.57 18.20 -4.64
C ASP A 187 8.32 16.87 -4.69
N PHE A 188 7.55 15.82 -4.93
CA PHE A 188 8.01 14.46 -5.09
C PHE A 188 8.17 14.13 -6.59
N HIS A 189 8.17 15.11 -7.51
CA HIS A 189 8.27 14.93 -8.96
C HIS A 189 9.46 14.07 -9.45
N SER A 190 10.49 13.89 -8.62
CA SER A 190 11.61 12.97 -8.87
C SER A 190 11.46 11.62 -8.16
N LEU A 191 10.24 11.18 -7.84
CA LEU A 191 9.96 10.03 -6.97
C LEU A 191 10.42 8.67 -7.49
N TRP A 192 10.61 8.56 -8.79
CA TRP A 192 10.85 7.27 -9.38
C TRP A 192 12.14 6.64 -8.86
N TRP A 193 13.15 7.44 -8.47
CA TRP A 193 14.37 6.94 -7.83
C TRP A 193 14.09 6.41 -6.42
N ILE A 194 13.18 7.06 -5.67
CA ILE A 194 12.78 6.63 -4.33
C ILE A 194 12.01 5.30 -4.41
N SER A 195 11.12 5.17 -5.40
CA SER A 195 10.44 3.89 -5.68
C SER A 195 11.38 2.85 -6.28
N LEU A 196 12.36 3.21 -7.10
CA LEU A 196 13.39 2.27 -7.54
C LEU A 196 14.20 1.75 -6.34
N MET A 197 14.64 2.65 -5.45
CA MET A 197 15.31 2.29 -4.21
C MET A 197 14.43 1.38 -3.36
N GLY A 198 13.17 1.74 -3.15
CA GLY A 198 12.20 0.92 -2.41
C GLY A 198 12.05 -0.48 -3.01
N ALA A 199 11.89 -0.58 -4.32
CA ALA A 199 11.82 -1.86 -5.03
C ALA A 199 13.11 -2.68 -4.85
N LEU A 200 14.28 -2.09 -5.05
CA LEU A 200 15.57 -2.79 -4.88
C LEU A 200 15.79 -3.28 -3.45
N MET A 201 15.49 -2.43 -2.45
CA MET A 201 15.59 -2.81 -1.04
C MET A 201 14.61 -3.95 -0.69
N SER A 202 13.40 -3.94 -1.27
CA SER A 202 12.43 -5.03 -1.09
C SER A 202 12.91 -6.36 -1.66
N CYS A 203 13.46 -6.36 -2.86
CA CYS A 203 14.10 -7.54 -3.43
C CYS A 203 15.26 -8.02 -2.56
N GLY A 204 16.06 -7.09 -2.02
CA GLY A 204 17.20 -7.37 -1.16
C GLY A 204 16.81 -8.10 0.13
N TYR A 205 15.92 -7.52 0.95
CA TYR A 205 15.53 -8.17 2.21
C TYR A 205 14.74 -9.46 1.97
N CYS A 206 13.95 -9.56 0.89
CA CYS A 206 13.28 -10.82 0.52
C CYS A 206 14.31 -11.89 0.16
N GLY A 207 15.33 -11.54 -0.63
CA GLY A 207 16.42 -12.45 -0.99
C GLY A 207 17.16 -12.97 0.24
N ILE A 208 17.51 -12.08 1.17
CA ILE A 208 18.14 -12.46 2.45
C ILE A 208 17.22 -13.40 3.25
N ALA A 209 15.94 -13.04 3.40
CA ALA A 209 14.97 -13.85 4.13
C ALA A 209 14.86 -15.27 3.54
N VAL A 210 14.79 -15.39 2.21
CA VAL A 210 14.74 -16.68 1.51
C VAL A 210 16.02 -17.47 1.73
N THR A 211 17.19 -16.88 1.44
CA THR A 211 18.46 -17.57 1.55
C THR A 211 18.73 -18.03 2.98
N MET A 212 18.51 -17.18 3.97
CA MET A 212 18.76 -17.51 5.37
C MET A 212 17.79 -18.57 5.90
N SER A 213 16.52 -18.53 5.48
CA SER A 213 15.55 -19.56 5.84
C SER A 213 15.89 -20.90 5.21
N LEU A 214 16.30 -20.94 3.93
CA LEU A 214 16.76 -22.18 3.29
C LEU A 214 18.03 -22.74 3.94
N LEU A 215 18.96 -21.88 4.36
CA LEU A 215 20.14 -22.31 5.11
C LEU A 215 19.78 -22.86 6.49
N ALA A 216 18.77 -22.32 7.16
CA ALA A 216 18.27 -22.86 8.42
C ALA A 216 17.68 -24.27 8.21
N VAL A 217 16.85 -24.47 7.18
CA VAL A 217 16.32 -25.80 6.80
C VAL A 217 17.45 -26.79 6.49
N ALA A 218 18.52 -26.35 5.82
CA ALA A 218 19.63 -27.23 5.47
C ALA A 218 20.51 -27.62 6.68
N ARG A 219 20.54 -26.80 7.73
CA ARG A 219 21.34 -27.03 8.94
C ARG A 219 20.60 -27.89 9.96
N ASP A 220 19.33 -27.57 10.20
CA ASP A 220 18.50 -28.27 11.15
C ASP A 220 17.67 -29.32 10.41
N SER A 221 18.09 -30.59 10.50
CA SER A 221 17.33 -31.75 10.01
C SER A 221 16.09 -32.08 10.87
N VAL A 222 15.64 -31.12 11.68
CA VAL A 222 14.50 -31.23 12.60
C VAL A 222 13.24 -30.87 11.84
N ALA A 223 12.22 -31.75 11.91
CA ALA A 223 10.91 -31.46 11.35
C ALA A 223 10.40 -30.12 11.93
N PRO A 224 9.94 -29.17 11.10
CA PRO A 224 9.46 -27.88 11.59
C PRO A 224 8.36 -28.11 12.63
N ALA A 225 8.30 -27.25 13.64
CA ALA A 225 7.29 -27.33 14.69
C ALA A 225 5.90 -27.46 14.03
N ALA A 226 5.14 -28.47 14.47
CA ALA A 226 3.74 -28.64 14.07
C ALA A 226 2.98 -27.33 14.24
N ARG A 227 1.87 -27.14 13.50
CA ARG A 227 0.99 -25.97 13.66
C ARG A 227 0.83 -25.63 15.16
N PRO A 228 0.62 -24.36 15.53
CA PRO A 228 0.44 -23.97 16.93
C PRO A 228 -0.83 -24.58 17.58
N GLU A 229 -1.59 -25.36 16.81
CA GLU A 229 -2.64 -26.28 17.27
C GLU A 229 -2.11 -27.24 18.35
N GLY A 230 -2.63 -27.09 19.58
CA GLY A 230 -2.20 -27.84 20.76
C GLY A 230 -1.16 -27.12 21.65
N GLN A 231 -0.57 -26.01 21.17
CA GLN A 231 0.24 -25.10 22.00
C GLN A 231 -0.60 -23.91 22.50
N LEU A 232 -1.60 -23.50 21.71
CA LEU A 232 -2.53 -22.43 22.02
C LEU A 232 -3.88 -22.98 22.50
N SER A 233 -4.67 -22.15 23.17
CA SER A 233 -6.09 -22.46 23.38
C SER A 233 -6.81 -22.55 22.03
N GLN A 234 -7.90 -23.34 21.95
CA GLN A 234 -8.68 -23.45 20.70
C GLN A 234 -9.16 -22.09 20.21
N ALA A 235 -9.57 -21.19 21.12
CA ALA A 235 -9.99 -19.84 20.76
C ALA A 235 -8.83 -19.04 20.14
N ASP A 236 -7.65 -19.02 20.77
CA ASP A 236 -6.49 -18.29 20.25
C ASP A 236 -6.06 -18.79 18.88
N TYR A 237 -6.10 -20.11 18.65
CA TYR A 237 -5.80 -20.69 17.35
C TYR A 237 -6.81 -20.27 16.28
N VAL A 238 -8.12 -20.36 16.55
CA VAL A 238 -9.17 -19.99 15.58
C VAL A 238 -9.11 -18.50 15.23
N PHE A 239 -8.97 -17.61 16.21
CA PHE A 239 -8.83 -16.18 15.94
C PHE A 239 -7.49 -15.84 15.26
N GLY A 240 -6.42 -16.60 15.55
CA GLY A 240 -5.16 -16.53 14.81
C GLY A 240 -5.31 -16.93 13.34
N VAL A 241 -6.06 -18.00 13.03
CA VAL A 241 -6.42 -18.39 11.66
C VAL A 241 -7.17 -17.27 10.95
N PHE A 242 -8.17 -16.67 11.62
CA PHE A 242 -8.91 -15.55 11.06
C PHE A 242 -8.02 -14.36 10.74
N ASN A 243 -7.14 -13.96 11.67
CA ASN A 243 -6.16 -12.89 11.44
C ASN A 243 -5.20 -13.24 10.28
N ALA A 244 -4.73 -14.48 10.20
CA ALA A 244 -3.83 -14.96 9.15
C ALA A 244 -4.44 -14.87 7.73
N LEU A 245 -5.77 -15.04 7.58
CA LEU A 245 -6.43 -14.79 6.29
C LEU A 245 -6.19 -13.36 5.82
N GLY A 246 -6.34 -12.40 6.74
CA GLY A 246 -6.02 -10.99 6.50
C GLY A 246 -4.54 -10.72 6.30
N GLY A 247 -3.68 -11.42 7.04
CA GLY A 247 -2.22 -11.33 6.92
C GLY A 247 -1.73 -11.67 5.51
N VAL A 248 -2.22 -12.76 4.91
CA VAL A 248 -1.90 -13.10 3.50
C VAL A 248 -2.43 -12.03 2.55
N ALA A 249 -3.67 -11.61 2.77
CA ALA A 249 -4.31 -10.59 1.97
C ALA A 249 -3.62 -9.21 2.03
N PHE A 250 -3.03 -8.87 3.18
CA PHE A 250 -2.33 -7.60 3.41
C PHE A 250 -1.18 -7.37 2.41
N THR A 251 -0.66 -8.44 1.82
CA THR A 251 0.43 -8.37 0.84
C THR A 251 0.02 -7.74 -0.50
N PHE A 252 -1.27 -7.60 -0.81
CA PHE A 252 -1.76 -7.10 -2.10
C PHE A 252 -2.32 -5.66 -2.03
N GLY A 253 -1.60 -4.74 -1.38
CA GLY A 253 -2.09 -3.38 -1.09
C GLY A 253 -1.92 -2.33 -2.20
N GLY A 254 -1.18 -2.62 -3.26
CA GLY A 254 -0.74 -1.62 -4.25
C GLY A 254 -1.86 -0.98 -5.09
N GLN A 255 -3.03 -1.61 -5.17
CA GLN A 255 -4.18 -1.13 -5.95
C GLN A 255 -4.73 0.20 -5.44
N ALA A 256 -4.46 0.56 -4.18
CA ALA A 256 -4.86 1.82 -3.60
C ALA A 256 -4.25 3.04 -4.28
N VAL A 257 -3.14 2.87 -5.00
CA VAL A 257 -2.42 3.94 -5.74
C VAL A 257 -2.30 3.63 -7.23
N LEU A 258 -2.92 2.55 -7.71
CA LEU A 258 -2.75 2.08 -9.09
C LEU A 258 -3.30 3.07 -10.13
N PRO A 259 -4.52 3.65 -9.97
CA PRO A 259 -5.00 4.72 -10.85
C PRO A 259 -4.07 5.93 -10.87
N GLU A 260 -3.55 6.34 -9.72
CA GLU A 260 -2.65 7.49 -9.57
C GLU A 260 -1.29 7.21 -10.25
N ILE A 261 -0.75 6.00 -10.15
CA ILE A 261 0.44 5.57 -10.92
C ILE A 261 0.15 5.64 -12.42
N GLN A 262 -0.99 5.09 -12.86
CA GLN A 262 -1.37 5.11 -14.28
C GLN A 262 -1.55 6.53 -14.80
N ALA A 263 -2.05 7.46 -13.99
CA ALA A 263 -2.20 8.88 -14.32
C ALA A 263 -0.87 9.50 -14.83
N THR A 264 0.26 9.07 -14.29
CA THR A 264 1.61 9.58 -14.65
C THR A 264 2.12 9.10 -16.01
N LEU A 265 1.55 8.04 -16.59
CA LEU A 265 2.02 7.43 -17.82
C LEU A 265 1.76 8.30 -19.06
N ALA A 266 2.78 8.41 -19.92
CA ALA A 266 2.72 9.17 -21.17
C ALA A 266 1.73 8.60 -22.19
N ARG A 267 1.25 9.45 -23.09
CA ARG A 267 0.52 9.08 -24.31
C ARG A 267 1.21 9.67 -25.56
N PRO A 268 1.16 8.98 -26.73
CA PRO A 268 0.92 7.54 -26.95
C PRO A 268 2.09 6.66 -26.45
N PRO A 269 1.91 5.33 -26.21
CA PRO A 269 0.76 4.46 -26.52
C PRO A 269 -0.37 4.44 -25.47
N ALA A 270 -1.39 3.57 -25.66
CA ALA A 270 -2.53 3.42 -24.75
C ALA A 270 -2.09 3.12 -23.30
N THR A 271 -2.69 3.81 -22.33
CA THR A 271 -2.22 3.80 -20.93
C THR A 271 -2.37 2.41 -20.28
N VAL A 272 -3.42 1.66 -20.65
CA VAL A 272 -3.69 0.31 -20.14
C VAL A 272 -2.58 -0.68 -20.48
N GLN A 273 -2.11 -0.71 -21.74
CA GLN A 273 -1.06 -1.65 -22.16
C GLN A 273 0.26 -1.35 -21.45
N THR A 274 0.61 -0.07 -21.36
CA THR A 274 1.82 0.39 -20.65
C THR A 274 1.74 0.06 -19.16
N MET A 275 0.58 0.31 -18.54
CA MET A 275 0.35 0.00 -17.13
C MET A 275 0.42 -1.51 -16.88
N MET A 276 -0.28 -2.32 -17.66
CA MET A 276 -0.32 -3.77 -17.51
C MET A 276 1.02 -4.43 -17.80
N LYS A 277 1.86 -3.86 -18.67
CA LYS A 277 3.25 -4.31 -18.82
C LYS A 277 4.05 -4.08 -17.53
N GLY A 278 3.89 -2.92 -16.89
CA GLY A 278 4.51 -2.64 -15.59
C GLY A 278 4.00 -3.58 -14.49
N VAL A 279 2.69 -3.79 -14.41
CA VAL A 279 2.05 -4.74 -13.49
C VAL A 279 2.58 -6.15 -13.71
N ALA A 280 2.60 -6.66 -14.95
CA ALA A 280 3.04 -8.02 -15.25
C ALA A 280 4.48 -8.29 -14.75
N ILE A 281 5.41 -7.37 -15.04
CA ILE A 281 6.81 -7.50 -14.59
C ILE A 281 6.91 -7.41 -13.06
N SER A 282 6.14 -6.51 -12.44
CA SER A 282 6.09 -6.39 -10.99
C SER A 282 5.60 -7.67 -10.33
N TYR A 283 4.57 -8.31 -10.89
CA TYR A 283 4.01 -9.52 -10.31
C TYR A 283 4.91 -10.75 -10.45
N VAL A 284 5.82 -10.79 -11.43
CA VAL A 284 6.90 -11.79 -11.44
C VAL A 284 7.78 -11.65 -10.19
N ILE A 285 8.19 -10.42 -9.86
CA ILE A 285 8.98 -10.14 -8.67
C ILE A 285 8.19 -10.47 -7.39
N VAL A 286 6.92 -10.05 -7.33
CA VAL A 286 6.02 -10.33 -6.21
C VAL A 286 5.87 -11.83 -5.98
N ILE A 287 5.62 -12.62 -7.02
CA ILE A 287 5.47 -14.09 -6.90
C ILE A 287 6.75 -14.71 -6.36
N LEU A 288 7.91 -14.35 -6.92
CA LEU A 288 9.20 -14.89 -6.45
C LEU A 288 9.45 -14.52 -4.97
N ALA A 289 9.22 -13.26 -4.60
CA ALA A 289 9.41 -12.79 -3.24
C ALA A 289 8.42 -13.45 -2.26
N TYR A 290 7.12 -13.48 -2.59
CA TYR A 290 6.08 -13.91 -1.66
C TYR A 290 6.10 -15.41 -1.45
N TYR A 291 6.15 -16.19 -2.53
CA TYR A 291 6.24 -17.64 -2.40
C TYR A 291 7.59 -18.04 -1.81
N GLY A 292 8.68 -17.39 -2.24
CA GLY A 292 10.00 -17.61 -1.68
C GLY A 292 10.00 -17.43 -0.17
N VAL A 293 9.61 -16.26 0.33
CA VAL A 293 9.63 -15.94 1.76
C VAL A 293 8.63 -16.81 2.52
N ALA A 294 7.38 -16.95 2.05
CA ALA A 294 6.36 -17.75 2.72
C ALA A 294 6.78 -19.22 2.88
N VAL A 295 7.22 -19.85 1.78
CA VAL A 295 7.59 -21.27 1.77
C VAL A 295 8.88 -21.50 2.55
N SER A 296 9.95 -20.75 2.27
CA SER A 296 11.22 -20.97 2.94
C SER A 296 11.14 -20.64 4.44
N GLY A 297 10.51 -19.53 4.81
CA GLY A 297 10.37 -19.11 6.20
C GLY A 297 9.50 -20.06 7.01
N TYR A 298 8.36 -20.51 6.45
CA TYR A 298 7.52 -21.47 7.15
C TYR A 298 8.18 -22.86 7.25
N ALA A 299 8.89 -23.30 6.20
CA ALA A 299 9.69 -24.53 6.25
C ALA A 299 10.79 -24.47 7.32
N ALA A 300 11.43 -23.31 7.50
CA ALA A 300 12.50 -23.13 8.46
C ALA A 300 12.01 -23.07 9.91
N PHE A 301 10.93 -22.34 10.17
CA PHE A 301 10.57 -21.94 11.53
C PHE A 301 9.25 -22.54 12.04
N GLY A 302 8.40 -23.09 11.17
CA GLY A 302 7.13 -23.73 11.56
C GLY A 302 6.25 -22.81 12.43
N ALA A 303 5.67 -23.37 13.51
CA ALA A 303 4.90 -22.60 14.49
C ALA A 303 5.70 -21.59 15.33
N ALA A 304 7.03 -21.67 15.35
CA ALA A 304 7.89 -20.75 16.10
C ALA A 304 8.26 -19.48 15.31
N VAL A 305 7.71 -19.31 14.10
CA VAL A 305 7.98 -18.13 13.30
C VAL A 305 7.34 -16.88 13.92
N SER A 306 8.15 -15.84 14.05
CA SER A 306 7.70 -14.54 14.55
C SER A 306 6.77 -13.89 13.53
N SER A 307 5.97 -12.92 13.98
CA SER A 307 5.09 -12.15 13.09
C SER A 307 5.85 -11.43 11.97
N ASP A 308 7.13 -11.13 12.16
CA ASP A 308 8.11 -10.72 11.14
C ASP A 308 9.23 -11.78 11.10
N VAL A 309 9.37 -12.47 9.96
CA VAL A 309 10.35 -13.55 9.77
C VAL A 309 11.80 -13.10 9.96
N LEU A 310 12.14 -11.82 9.75
CA LEU A 310 13.50 -11.34 9.94
C LEU A 310 13.91 -11.37 11.41
N LEU A 311 12.96 -11.32 12.35
CA LEU A 311 13.24 -11.47 13.78
C LEU A 311 13.74 -12.88 14.13
N ASN A 312 13.46 -13.89 13.31
CA ASN A 312 14.03 -15.22 13.46
C ASN A 312 15.46 -15.33 12.88
N ILE A 313 15.89 -14.38 12.05
CA ILE A 313 17.20 -14.39 11.39
C ILE A 313 18.17 -13.51 12.19
N THR A 314 18.86 -14.11 13.16
CA THR A 314 19.77 -13.38 14.07
C THR A 314 21.26 -13.54 13.74
N LYS A 315 21.63 -14.54 12.93
CA LYS A 315 23.02 -14.84 12.58
C LYS A 315 23.18 -15.18 11.09
N PRO A 316 24.28 -14.73 10.43
CA PRO A 316 25.30 -13.82 10.95
C PRO A 316 24.76 -12.40 11.20
N ALA A 317 25.24 -11.72 12.25
CA ALA A 317 24.68 -10.43 12.69
C ALA A 317 24.72 -9.35 11.60
N GLY A 318 25.81 -9.29 10.81
CA GLY A 318 25.90 -8.34 9.69
C GLY A 318 24.86 -8.55 8.60
N VAL A 319 24.47 -9.80 8.31
CA VAL A 319 23.44 -10.12 7.32
C VAL A 319 22.05 -9.75 7.86
N ALA A 320 21.79 -10.06 9.13
CA ALA A 320 20.55 -9.66 9.81
C ALA A 320 20.39 -8.13 9.86
N ALA A 321 21.45 -7.42 10.24
CA ALA A 321 21.46 -5.96 10.27
C ALA A 321 21.23 -5.36 8.87
N ALA A 322 21.88 -5.92 7.84
CA ALA A 322 21.66 -5.48 6.46
C ALA A 322 20.21 -5.64 6.01
N ALA A 323 19.55 -6.78 6.34
CA ALA A 323 18.13 -6.99 6.04
C ALA A 323 17.24 -5.95 6.73
N HIS A 324 17.46 -5.66 8.01
CA HIS A 324 16.71 -4.65 8.74
C HIS A 324 16.93 -3.23 8.18
N VAL A 325 18.16 -2.87 7.79
CA VAL A 325 18.44 -1.59 7.13
C VAL A 325 17.69 -1.49 5.79
N MET A 326 17.70 -2.56 4.99
CA MET A 326 16.93 -2.61 3.73
C MET A 326 15.43 -2.43 3.99
N VAL A 327 14.87 -3.07 5.03
CA VAL A 327 13.47 -2.87 5.42
C VAL A 327 13.21 -1.41 5.77
N ILE A 328 14.02 -0.78 6.62
CA ILE A 328 13.86 0.63 7.03
C ILE A 328 13.85 1.56 5.81
N LEU A 329 14.79 1.36 4.87
CA LEU A 329 14.88 2.16 3.65
C LEU A 329 13.66 1.94 2.73
N HIS A 330 13.23 0.69 2.57
CA HIS A 330 12.05 0.36 1.79
C HIS A 330 10.79 0.99 2.38
N VAL A 331 10.52 0.78 3.68
CA VAL A 331 9.28 1.28 4.30
C VAL A 331 9.28 2.80 4.42
N ALA A 332 10.45 3.46 4.48
CA ALA A 332 10.54 4.91 4.37
C ALA A 332 10.06 5.44 3.00
N ALA A 333 10.44 4.76 1.91
CA ALA A 333 9.97 5.09 0.58
C ALA A 333 8.46 4.79 0.42
N ALA A 334 8.02 3.60 0.83
CA ALA A 334 6.64 3.17 0.71
C ALA A 334 5.67 4.04 1.53
N TRP A 335 6.07 4.49 2.73
CA TRP A 335 5.29 5.42 3.56
C TRP A 335 4.95 6.70 2.79
N GLN A 336 5.92 7.27 2.07
CA GLN A 336 5.70 8.49 1.29
C GLN A 336 4.78 8.24 0.08
N VAL A 337 4.87 7.08 -0.56
CA VAL A 337 3.96 6.70 -1.67
C VAL A 337 2.50 6.74 -1.23
N PHE A 338 2.19 6.29 -0.02
CA PHE A 338 0.80 6.29 0.49
C PHE A 338 0.40 7.60 1.20
N ALA A 339 1.34 8.35 1.77
CA ALA A 339 1.02 9.60 2.45
C ALA A 339 0.76 10.77 1.49
N MET A 340 1.44 10.82 0.34
CA MET A 340 1.31 11.94 -0.61
C MET A 340 -0.13 12.17 -1.11
N PRO A 341 -0.89 11.14 -1.54
CA PRO A 341 -2.30 11.34 -1.93
C PRO A 341 -3.18 11.89 -0.80
N ILE A 342 -2.89 11.53 0.47
CA ILE A 342 -3.59 12.06 1.64
C ILE A 342 -3.26 13.54 1.82
N PHE A 343 -1.97 13.92 1.73
CA PHE A 343 -1.54 15.31 1.85
C PHE A 343 -2.17 16.19 0.78
N ASP A 344 -2.13 15.77 -0.49
CA ASP A 344 -2.71 16.52 -1.59
C ASP A 344 -4.21 16.73 -1.41
N ALA A 345 -4.92 15.68 -1.01
CA ALA A 345 -6.36 15.74 -0.76
C ALA A 345 -6.72 16.63 0.44
N ALA A 346 -6.00 16.48 1.56
CA ALA A 346 -6.26 17.24 2.78
C ALA A 346 -5.90 18.72 2.62
N GLU A 347 -4.75 19.03 2.01
CA GLU A 347 -4.37 20.40 1.70
C GLU A 347 -5.37 21.05 0.73
N ALA A 348 -5.79 20.34 -0.33
CA ALA A 348 -6.80 20.85 -1.25
C ALA A 348 -8.15 21.11 -0.56
N ALA A 349 -8.57 20.25 0.36
CA ALA A 349 -9.78 20.45 1.15
C ALA A 349 -9.69 21.68 2.04
N VAL A 350 -8.61 21.81 2.82
CA VAL A 350 -8.41 22.95 3.73
C VAL A 350 -8.24 24.26 2.96
N ARG A 351 -7.53 24.27 1.83
CA ARG A 351 -7.42 25.44 0.95
C ARG A 351 -8.78 25.92 0.47
N ARG A 352 -9.67 25.00 0.06
CA ARG A 352 -11.03 25.35 -0.37
C ARG A 352 -11.89 25.88 0.79
N CYS A 353 -11.79 25.28 1.97
CA CYS A 353 -12.59 25.69 3.14
C CYS A 353 -12.13 27.04 3.71
N LEU A 354 -10.83 27.25 3.83
CA LEU A 354 -10.23 28.43 4.49
C LEU A 354 -9.79 29.52 3.50
N ARG A 355 -9.96 29.31 2.19
CA ARG A 355 -9.56 30.25 1.11
C ARG A 355 -8.10 30.71 1.22
N VAL A 356 -7.22 29.78 1.60
CA VAL A 356 -5.78 30.02 1.78
C VAL A 356 -5.10 30.03 0.41
N PRO A 357 -4.11 30.91 0.15
CA PRO A 357 -3.43 30.98 -1.13
C PRO A 357 -2.73 29.65 -1.51
N PRO A 358 -2.58 29.39 -2.82
CA PRO A 358 -1.74 28.29 -3.29
C PRO A 358 -0.31 28.50 -2.75
N ARG A 359 0.32 27.43 -2.25
CA ARG A 359 1.65 27.42 -1.60
C ARG A 359 1.77 28.02 -0.20
N ALA A 360 0.70 28.06 0.59
CA ALA A 360 0.82 28.38 2.01
C ALA A 360 1.71 27.37 2.76
N LEU A 361 2.99 27.72 2.95
CA LEU A 361 3.98 26.91 3.64
C LEU A 361 3.51 26.52 5.05
N THR A 362 2.88 27.45 5.77
CA THR A 362 2.33 27.20 7.11
C THR A 362 1.27 26.11 7.12
N LEU A 363 0.35 26.11 6.13
CA LEU A 363 -0.66 25.06 6.01
C LEU A 363 0.00 23.70 5.80
N ARG A 364 0.95 23.64 4.87
CA ARG A 364 1.70 22.41 4.56
C ARG A 364 2.45 21.88 5.79
N LEU A 365 3.23 22.74 6.45
CA LEU A 365 4.00 22.38 7.64
C LEU A 365 3.08 21.85 8.75
N LEU A 366 2.01 22.58 9.09
CA LEU A 366 1.10 22.18 10.17
C LEU A 366 0.35 20.90 9.85
N LEU A 367 -0.26 20.81 8.66
CA LEU A 367 -1.10 19.68 8.29
C LEU A 367 -0.30 18.38 8.18
N ARG A 368 0.84 18.43 7.47
CA ARG A 368 1.69 17.24 7.31
C ARG A 368 2.33 16.81 8.63
N SER A 369 2.79 17.77 9.44
CA SER A 369 3.34 17.46 10.77
C SER A 369 2.29 16.85 11.70
N ALA A 370 1.06 17.38 11.70
CA ALA A 370 -0.03 16.82 12.49
C ALA A 370 -0.39 15.40 12.06
N TYR A 371 -0.43 15.13 10.74
CA TYR A 371 -0.65 13.78 10.22
C TYR A 371 0.46 12.81 10.64
N VAL A 372 1.74 13.18 10.45
CA VAL A 372 2.88 12.34 10.86
C VAL A 372 2.81 12.04 12.36
N ALA A 373 2.60 13.07 13.19
CA ALA A 373 2.49 12.90 14.63
C ALA A 373 1.34 11.98 15.04
N ALA A 374 0.17 12.11 14.40
CA ALA A 374 -0.98 11.25 14.65
C ALA A 374 -0.69 9.79 14.26
N VAL A 375 -0.11 9.54 13.08
CA VAL A 375 0.28 8.21 12.64
C VAL A 375 1.31 7.59 13.58
N THR A 376 2.34 8.34 13.97
CA THR A 376 3.37 7.88 14.92
C THR A 376 2.77 7.55 16.28
N LEU A 377 1.86 8.38 16.79
CA LEU A 377 1.17 8.13 18.06
C LEU A 377 0.37 6.82 18.01
N VAL A 378 -0.45 6.63 16.97
CA VAL A 378 -1.25 5.40 16.81
C VAL A 378 -0.34 4.18 16.67
N ALA A 379 0.75 4.28 15.92
CA ALA A 379 1.74 3.21 15.78
C ALA A 379 2.40 2.85 17.14
N CYS A 380 2.66 3.83 18.00
CA CYS A 380 3.17 3.57 19.35
C CYS A 380 2.13 2.90 20.26
N MET A 381 0.84 3.21 20.08
CA MET A 381 -0.24 2.63 20.88
C MET A 381 -0.61 1.20 20.46
N LEU A 382 -0.38 0.84 19.18
CA LEU A 382 -0.74 -0.45 18.62
C LEU A 382 0.43 -1.12 17.87
N PRO A 383 1.57 -1.43 18.50
CA PRO A 383 2.74 -1.99 17.82
C PRO A 383 2.63 -3.51 17.54
N PHE A 384 1.42 -4.01 17.28
CA PHE A 384 1.14 -5.43 17.06
C PHE A 384 1.17 -5.75 15.55
N PHE A 385 2.37 -5.85 14.99
CA PHE A 385 2.57 -6.03 13.54
C PHE A 385 1.67 -7.09 12.90
N GLY A 386 1.62 -8.30 13.47
CA GLY A 386 0.79 -9.40 12.97
C GLY A 386 -0.70 -9.08 12.92
N GLU A 387 -1.23 -8.41 13.94
CA GLU A 387 -2.66 -8.08 14.02
C GLU A 387 -3.03 -6.83 13.21
N LEU A 388 -2.11 -5.86 13.10
CA LEU A 388 -2.29 -4.71 12.22
C LEU A 388 -2.48 -5.14 10.76
N MET A 389 -1.74 -6.16 10.31
CA MET A 389 -1.92 -6.69 8.95
C MET A 389 -3.35 -7.17 8.72
N GLY A 390 -3.91 -7.99 9.61
CA GLY A 390 -5.30 -8.46 9.46
C GLY A 390 -6.33 -7.35 9.58
N LEU A 391 -6.14 -6.40 10.50
CA LEU A 391 -7.06 -5.29 10.69
C LEU A 391 -7.10 -4.36 9.46
N ILE A 392 -5.93 -3.89 9.01
CA ILE A 392 -5.83 -2.96 7.87
C ILE A 392 -6.25 -3.65 6.57
N SER A 393 -5.93 -4.95 6.44
CA SER A 393 -6.37 -5.75 5.32
C SER A 393 -7.89 -5.83 5.25
N SER A 394 -8.55 -6.14 6.37
CA SER A 394 -10.01 -6.29 6.41
C SER A 394 -10.77 -4.99 6.13
N VAL A 395 -10.37 -3.87 6.76
CA VAL A 395 -11.13 -2.60 6.70
C VAL A 395 -10.80 -1.81 5.43
N GLY A 396 -9.55 -1.84 4.98
CA GLY A 396 -9.07 -1.01 3.88
C GLY A 396 -8.78 -1.78 2.60
N LEU A 397 -7.95 -2.83 2.69
CA LEU A 397 -7.38 -3.50 1.53
C LEU A 397 -8.40 -4.38 0.82
N MET A 398 -9.17 -5.18 1.54
CA MET A 398 -10.20 -6.05 0.96
C MET A 398 -11.17 -5.25 0.09
N PRO A 399 -11.76 -4.14 0.57
CA PRO A 399 -12.65 -3.39 -0.28
C PRO A 399 -11.94 -2.71 -1.46
N ILE A 400 -10.78 -2.08 -1.26
CA ILE A 400 -10.09 -1.30 -2.31
C ILE A 400 -9.46 -2.19 -3.38
N THR A 401 -8.83 -3.29 -2.99
CA THR A 401 -8.14 -4.19 -3.90
C THR A 401 -9.08 -5.19 -4.55
N PHE A 402 -9.99 -5.81 -3.78
CA PHE A 402 -10.69 -7.00 -4.26
C PHE A 402 -12.18 -6.82 -4.49
N ILE A 403 -12.87 -5.96 -3.74
CA ILE A 403 -14.35 -5.87 -3.80
C ILE A 403 -14.82 -4.76 -4.73
N LEU A 404 -14.27 -3.54 -4.60
CA LEU A 404 -14.72 -2.39 -5.37
C LEU A 404 -14.39 -2.49 -6.87
N PRO A 405 -13.21 -2.98 -7.31
CA PRO A 405 -12.93 -3.05 -8.75
C PRO A 405 -13.91 -3.95 -9.51
N PRO A 406 -14.25 -5.18 -9.06
CA PRO A 406 -15.28 -5.98 -9.71
C PRO A 406 -16.66 -5.32 -9.72
N ILE A 407 -17.06 -4.65 -8.63
CA ILE A 407 -18.37 -3.94 -8.58
C ILE A 407 -18.40 -2.81 -9.61
N MET A 408 -17.34 -2.00 -9.68
CA MET A 408 -17.22 -0.93 -10.66
C MET A 408 -17.19 -1.48 -12.09
N TRP A 409 -16.50 -2.59 -12.32
CA TRP A 409 -16.45 -3.27 -13.62
C TRP A 409 -17.82 -3.77 -14.06
N ILE A 410 -18.55 -4.46 -13.17
CA ILE A 410 -19.92 -4.91 -13.43
C ILE A 410 -20.80 -3.71 -13.83
N ARG A 411 -20.67 -2.60 -13.10
CA ARG A 411 -21.46 -1.40 -13.33
C ARG A 411 -21.13 -0.68 -14.64
N ALA A 412 -19.87 -0.73 -15.07
CA ALA A 412 -19.36 -0.05 -16.25
C ALA A 412 -19.52 -0.88 -17.54
N ARG A 413 -19.24 -2.18 -17.48
CA ARG A 413 -19.12 -3.06 -18.65
C ARG A 413 -20.26 -4.05 -18.81
N GLN A 414 -21.05 -4.28 -17.74
CA GLN A 414 -22.15 -5.27 -17.72
C GLN A 414 -21.73 -6.63 -18.31
N PRO A 415 -20.62 -7.24 -17.81
CA PRO A 415 -20.16 -8.54 -18.31
C PRO A 415 -21.21 -9.61 -18.06
N GLN A 416 -21.15 -10.71 -18.82
CA GLN A 416 -22.08 -11.83 -18.73
C GLN A 416 -21.33 -13.16 -18.57
N GLY A 417 -22.05 -14.21 -18.17
CA GLY A 417 -21.51 -15.56 -18.06
C GLY A 417 -20.36 -15.68 -17.04
N ALA A 418 -19.25 -16.28 -17.47
CA ALA A 418 -18.12 -16.61 -16.59
C ALA A 418 -17.45 -15.37 -15.97
N GLU A 419 -17.37 -14.26 -16.70
CA GLU A 419 -16.72 -13.04 -16.19
C GLU A 419 -17.55 -12.38 -15.07
N LEU A 420 -18.88 -12.34 -15.23
CA LEU A 420 -19.78 -11.87 -14.19
C LEU A 420 -19.70 -12.76 -12.94
N ALA A 421 -19.67 -14.08 -13.14
CA ALA A 421 -19.53 -15.05 -12.06
C ALA A 421 -18.18 -14.88 -11.32
N LEU A 422 -17.09 -14.65 -12.05
CA LEU A 422 -15.77 -14.39 -11.46
C LEU A 422 -15.78 -13.10 -10.63
N CYS A 423 -16.33 -12.00 -11.16
CA CYS A 423 -16.42 -10.73 -10.43
C CYS A 423 -17.16 -10.87 -9.10
N TRP A 424 -18.31 -11.56 -9.09
CA TRP A 424 -19.05 -11.84 -7.86
C TRP A 424 -18.33 -12.81 -6.93
N THR A 425 -17.66 -13.82 -7.47
CA THR A 425 -16.86 -14.77 -6.68
C THR A 425 -15.76 -14.05 -5.91
N ILE A 426 -15.01 -13.16 -6.58
CA ILE A 426 -13.97 -12.34 -5.95
C ILE A 426 -14.59 -11.45 -4.87
N ALA A 427 -15.62 -10.68 -5.21
CA ALA A 427 -16.23 -9.73 -4.28
C ALA A 427 -16.78 -10.42 -3.01
N VAL A 428 -17.53 -11.53 -3.16
CA VAL A 428 -18.15 -12.24 -2.03
C VAL A 428 -17.10 -12.99 -1.20
N SER A 429 -16.19 -13.73 -1.83
CA SER A 429 -15.16 -14.48 -1.08
C SER A 429 -14.23 -13.54 -0.30
N CYS A 430 -13.83 -12.42 -0.90
CA CYS A 430 -12.99 -11.42 -0.22
C CYS A 430 -13.75 -10.66 0.86
N ALA A 431 -15.07 -10.46 0.73
CA ALA A 431 -15.90 -9.91 1.81
C ALA A 431 -15.99 -10.85 3.02
N VAL A 432 -16.10 -12.17 2.78
CA VAL A 432 -16.05 -13.17 3.86
C VAL A 432 -14.69 -13.16 4.55
N VAL A 433 -13.59 -13.16 3.78
CA VAL A 433 -12.23 -13.05 4.32
C VAL A 433 -12.07 -11.75 5.13
N ALA A 434 -12.58 -10.62 4.64
CA ALA A 434 -12.57 -9.35 5.36
C ALA A 434 -13.26 -9.46 6.72
N ALA A 435 -14.48 -10.03 6.76
CA ALA A 435 -15.24 -10.16 7.98
C ALA A 435 -14.54 -11.05 9.02
N LEU A 436 -14.03 -12.21 8.59
CA LEU A 436 -13.29 -13.12 9.47
C LEU A 436 -12.02 -12.45 9.99
N SER A 437 -11.23 -11.86 9.09
CA SER A 437 -9.99 -11.15 9.45
C SER A 437 -10.22 -10.01 10.43
N PHE A 438 -11.28 -9.22 10.25
CA PHE A 438 -11.63 -8.16 11.18
C PHE A 438 -11.91 -8.72 12.58
N VAL A 439 -12.71 -9.78 12.68
CA VAL A 439 -13.02 -10.43 13.96
C VAL A 439 -11.77 -11.00 14.63
N GLY A 440 -10.91 -11.69 13.88
CA GLY A 440 -9.65 -12.26 14.38
C GLY A 440 -8.71 -11.18 14.92
N SER A 441 -8.38 -10.21 14.07
CA SER A 441 -7.46 -9.12 14.42
C SER A 441 -7.99 -8.26 15.57
N ALA A 442 -9.27 -7.88 15.56
CA ALA A 442 -9.86 -7.06 16.63
C ALA A 442 -9.82 -7.78 17.98
N ARG A 443 -10.19 -9.08 18.02
CA ARG A 443 -10.12 -9.88 19.25
C ARG A 443 -8.69 -9.97 19.76
N ASN A 444 -7.74 -10.28 18.90
CA ASN A 444 -6.34 -10.44 19.29
C ASN A 444 -5.73 -9.11 19.76
N ILE A 445 -6.03 -7.98 19.11
CA ILE A 445 -5.61 -6.65 19.57
C ILE A 445 -6.16 -6.37 20.97
N VAL A 446 -7.44 -6.65 21.24
CA VAL A 446 -8.03 -6.44 22.57
C VAL A 446 -7.31 -7.28 23.64
N VAL A 447 -7.00 -8.54 23.33
CA VAL A 447 -6.27 -9.42 24.25
C VAL A 447 -4.84 -8.91 24.51
N LEU A 448 -4.12 -8.52 23.45
CA LEU A 448 -2.75 -8.01 23.56
C LEU A 448 -2.69 -6.64 24.26
N ALA A 449 -3.65 -5.76 23.98
CA ALA A 449 -3.72 -4.43 24.58
C ALA A 449 -3.98 -4.47 26.09
N GLY A 450 -4.65 -5.51 26.60
CA GLY A 450 -4.94 -5.67 28.03
C GLY A 450 -3.69 -5.75 28.93
N GLY A 451 -2.53 -6.10 28.37
CA GLY A 451 -1.25 -6.14 29.10
C GLY A 451 -0.20 -5.16 28.58
N PHE A 452 -0.54 -4.26 27.67
CA PHE A 452 0.42 -3.41 26.97
C PHE A 452 0.58 -2.02 27.61
N GLY A 453 1.79 -1.69 28.06
CA GLY A 453 2.20 -0.34 28.43
C GLY A 453 2.87 0.37 27.25
N VAL A 454 2.43 1.60 26.95
CA VAL A 454 2.95 2.39 25.81
C VAL A 454 4.38 2.90 26.07
N PHE A 455 4.72 3.19 27.33
CA PHE A 455 5.99 3.77 27.76
C PHE A 455 6.63 2.95 28.89
#